data_AF-A0ABD3DW16-F1
#
_entry.id   AF-A0ABD3DW16-F1
#
_cell.length_a   1.000
_cell.length_b   1.000
_cell.length_c   1.000
_cell.angle_alpha   90.00
_cell.angle_beta   90.00
_cell.angle_gamma   90.00
#
_symmetry.space_group_name_H-M   'P 1'
#
loop_
_entity.id
_entity.type
_entity.pdbx_description
1 polymer ?
#
loop_
_entity_poly.entity_id
_entity_poly.type
_entity_poly.pdbx_seq_one_letter_code
_entity_poly.pdbx_strand_id
1 'polypeptide(L)'
;MNTSEIALVVEQVMAELEVAAEEDHVLNTLQKPAINKLKKLPLLTAVLAKKGLQQTFLDHGVLSLLKNWLEPLPDKSLPSFEIRSAVLNILKDLPIDMNQLERRDQLKKSGIGKVVMFLSKSDEEKTVNRKLAQELVDKWSRPIFNKSTRFEDMKNFEDHDQRVSVYRRIKPSLVVLKRVVTSKATERVSQADDLDLTKFSKRQKSLRLSCNQHVVRPEAMSMDFVVRPQSKFVKAQSNKQIDQNPRMTKIAKKLQKLKASKRRQLQAAKPSVQGRGMLK
;
A
#
# COMPACT_ATOMS: atom_id res chain seq x y z
N MET A 1 11.33 31.30 -27.24
CA MET A 1 10.80 30.19 -28.05
C MET A 1 9.29 30.32 -28.07
N ASN A 2 8.71 30.25 -29.26
CA ASN A 2 7.27 30.19 -29.43
C ASN A 2 6.74 28.85 -28.87
N THR A 3 5.48 28.79 -28.44
CA THR A 3 4.89 27.56 -27.88
C THR A 3 4.97 26.37 -28.84
N SER A 4 4.81 26.63 -30.14
CA SER A 4 4.96 25.62 -31.20
C SER A 4 6.39 25.12 -31.34
N GLU A 5 7.40 25.99 -31.24
CA GLU A 5 8.82 25.58 -31.28
C GLU A 5 9.17 24.68 -30.09
N ILE A 6 8.64 25.00 -28.90
CA ILE A 6 8.84 24.19 -27.69
C ILE A 6 8.23 22.81 -27.87
N ALA A 7 7.00 22.72 -28.42
CA ALA A 7 6.33 21.45 -28.68
C ALA A 7 7.15 20.56 -29.64
N LEU A 8 7.66 21.13 -30.74
CA LEU A 8 8.51 20.39 -31.69
C LEU A 8 9.80 19.87 -31.05
N VAL A 9 10.45 20.69 -30.22
CA VAL A 9 11.66 20.25 -29.49
C VAL A 9 11.34 19.13 -28.50
N VAL A 10 10.22 19.24 -27.77
CA VAL A 10 9.77 18.21 -26.83
C VAL A 10 9.46 16.91 -27.55
N GLU A 11 8.74 16.97 -28.68
CA GLU A 11 8.39 15.80 -29.48
C GLU A 11 9.64 15.10 -30.04
N GLN A 12 10.61 15.86 -30.56
CA GLN A 12 11.89 15.31 -31.01
C GLN A 12 12.64 14.59 -29.89
N VAL A 13 12.70 15.19 -28.70
CA VAL A 13 13.36 14.59 -27.54
C VAL A 13 12.62 13.34 -27.05
N MET A 14 11.28 13.37 -27.03
CA MET A 14 10.46 12.21 -26.69
C MET A 14 10.73 11.04 -27.63
N ALA A 15 10.73 11.29 -28.95
CA ALA A 15 11.02 10.27 -29.94
C ALA A 15 12.43 9.67 -29.76
N GLU A 16 13.45 10.50 -29.52
CA GLU A 16 14.82 10.05 -29.30
C GLU A 16 14.95 9.14 -28.05
N LEU A 17 14.21 9.46 -26.99
CA LEU A 17 14.19 8.68 -25.75
C LEU A 17 13.37 7.38 -25.88
N GLU A 18 12.32 7.38 -26.69
CA GLU A 18 11.52 6.18 -27.02
C GLU A 18 12.34 5.19 -27.84
N VAL A 19 13.03 5.67 -28.88
CA VAL A 19 13.93 4.86 -29.71
C VAL A 19 14.98 4.18 -28.84
N ALA A 20 15.62 4.93 -27.91
CA ALA A 20 16.61 4.34 -27.02
C ALA A 20 16.04 3.23 -26.12
N ALA A 21 14.78 3.34 -25.69
CA ALA A 21 14.13 2.32 -24.88
C ALA A 21 13.78 1.06 -25.70
N GLU A 22 13.30 1.25 -26.93
CA GLU A 22 12.96 0.16 -27.85
C GLU A 22 14.21 -0.60 -28.32
N GLU A 23 15.28 0.12 -28.67
CA GLU A 23 16.56 -0.49 -29.04
C GLU A 23 17.12 -1.34 -27.89
N ASP A 24 17.07 -0.84 -26.66
CA ASP A 24 17.50 -1.60 -25.48
C ASP A 24 16.62 -2.85 -25.25
N HIS A 25 15.32 -2.76 -25.54
CA HIS A 25 14.40 -3.90 -25.47
C HIS A 25 14.77 -4.99 -26.49
N VAL A 26 15.04 -4.60 -27.74
CA VAL A 26 15.49 -5.50 -28.81
C VAL A 26 16.84 -6.11 -28.48
N LEU A 27 17.81 -5.29 -28.04
CA LEU A 27 19.15 -5.77 -27.67
C LEU A 27 19.10 -6.77 -26.52
N ASN A 28 18.31 -6.51 -25.47
CA ASN A 28 18.14 -7.45 -24.36
C ASN A 28 17.51 -8.77 -24.82
N THR A 29 16.50 -8.71 -25.70
CA THR A 29 15.88 -9.91 -26.30
C THR A 29 16.89 -10.74 -27.09
N LEU A 30 17.83 -10.08 -27.77
CA LEU A 30 18.94 -10.70 -28.48
C LEU A 30 20.13 -11.06 -27.58
N GLN A 31 19.99 -10.92 -26.26
CA GLN A 31 21.05 -11.14 -25.25
C GLN A 31 22.33 -10.34 -25.50
N LYS A 32 22.20 -9.14 -26.08
CA LYS A 32 23.29 -8.19 -26.31
C LYS A 32 23.26 -7.08 -25.24
N PRO A 33 24.42 -6.46 -24.95
CA PRO A 33 24.47 -5.33 -24.03
C PRO A 33 23.58 -4.17 -24.50
N ALA A 34 22.59 -3.81 -23.67
CA ALA A 34 21.64 -2.73 -23.88
C ALA A 34 22.06 -1.52 -23.02
N ILE A 35 22.67 -0.52 -23.66
CA ILE A 35 23.27 0.65 -22.97
C ILE A 35 22.71 1.99 -23.48
N ASN A 36 21.71 1.98 -24.36
CA ASN A 36 21.23 3.19 -25.02
C ASN A 36 20.44 4.07 -24.05
N LYS A 37 19.61 3.49 -23.17
CA LYS A 37 18.97 4.25 -22.07
C LYS A 37 19.98 4.89 -21.14
N LEU A 38 21.07 4.18 -20.81
CA LEU A 38 22.14 4.75 -19.98
C LEU A 38 22.83 5.93 -20.66
N LYS A 39 23.12 5.83 -21.96
CA LYS A 39 23.70 6.93 -22.75
C LYS A 39 22.79 8.15 -22.83
N LYS A 40 21.46 7.95 -22.90
CA LYS A 40 20.47 9.04 -22.98
C LYS A 40 20.00 9.55 -21.62
N LEU A 41 20.41 8.92 -20.51
CA LEU A 41 20.02 9.33 -19.16
C LEU A 41 20.41 10.79 -18.82
N PRO A 42 21.60 11.31 -19.22
CA PRO A 42 21.94 12.72 -19.02
C PRO A 42 21.01 13.67 -19.79
N LEU A 43 20.59 13.30 -21.00
CA LEU A 43 19.63 14.09 -21.78
C LEU A 43 18.27 14.13 -21.06
N LEU A 44 17.74 12.95 -20.68
CA LEU A 44 16.47 12.82 -19.96
C LEU A 44 16.42 13.69 -18.70
N THR A 45 17.47 13.59 -17.88
CA THR A 45 17.56 14.34 -16.61
C THR A 45 17.68 15.84 -16.86
N ALA A 46 18.51 16.27 -17.81
CA ALA A 46 18.71 17.69 -18.13
C ALA A 46 17.45 18.37 -18.68
N VAL A 47 16.70 17.70 -19.56
CA VAL A 47 15.48 18.29 -20.15
C VAL A 47 14.32 18.32 -19.15
N LEU A 48 14.13 17.28 -18.35
CA LEU A 48 13.04 17.21 -17.36
C LEU A 48 13.32 18.02 -16.08
N ALA A 49 14.58 18.40 -15.82
CA ALA A 49 14.91 19.35 -14.77
C ALA A 49 14.42 20.78 -15.07
N LYS A 50 14.18 21.12 -16.35
CA LYS A 50 13.74 22.46 -16.76
C LYS A 50 12.24 22.62 -16.50
N LYS A 51 11.88 23.32 -15.42
CA LYS A 51 10.48 23.60 -15.03
C LYS A 51 9.59 24.12 -16.16
N GLY A 52 10.13 25.00 -17.02
CA GLY A 52 9.40 25.56 -18.15
C GLY A 52 8.99 24.55 -19.23
N LEU A 53 9.65 23.39 -19.29
CA LEU A 53 9.34 22.32 -20.25
C LEU A 53 8.47 21.20 -19.65
N GLN A 54 8.41 21.09 -18.32
CA GLN A 54 7.78 19.95 -17.64
C GLN A 54 6.30 19.79 -17.98
N GLN A 55 5.55 20.89 -18.09
CA GLN A 55 4.13 20.84 -18.48
C GLN A 55 3.98 20.28 -19.89
N THR A 56 4.76 20.79 -20.85
CA THR A 56 4.74 20.29 -22.24
C THR A 56 5.13 18.82 -22.31
N PHE A 57 6.15 18.37 -21.57
CA PHE A 57 6.48 16.94 -21.51
C PHE A 57 5.33 16.08 -20.97
N LEU A 58 4.63 16.54 -19.93
CA LEU A 58 3.46 15.83 -19.39
C LEU A 58 2.33 15.75 -20.43
N ASP A 59 2.08 16.84 -21.16
CA ASP A 59 1.04 16.92 -22.19
C ASP A 59 1.35 16.00 -23.37
N HIS A 60 2.64 15.80 -23.69
CA HIS A 60 3.14 14.86 -24.68
C HIS A 60 3.34 13.43 -24.13
N GLY A 61 2.85 13.11 -22.94
CA GLY A 61 2.80 11.71 -22.46
C GLY A 61 4.11 11.16 -21.91
N VAL A 62 5.03 12.00 -21.41
CA VAL A 62 6.30 11.56 -20.80
C VAL A 62 6.14 10.48 -19.73
N LEU A 63 5.00 10.41 -19.04
CA LEU A 63 4.75 9.38 -18.02
C LEU A 63 4.74 7.96 -18.60
N SER A 64 4.27 7.79 -19.84
CA SER A 64 4.29 6.51 -20.55
C SER A 64 5.72 6.10 -20.93
N LEU A 65 6.52 7.06 -21.40
CA LEU A 65 7.94 6.87 -21.65
C LEU A 65 8.69 6.46 -20.38
N LEU A 66 8.51 7.20 -19.28
CA LEU A 66 9.15 6.88 -17.99
C LEU A 66 8.72 5.51 -17.46
N LYS A 67 7.48 5.11 -17.73
CA LYS A 67 6.96 3.78 -17.40
C LYS A 67 7.73 2.70 -18.16
N ASN A 68 7.92 2.86 -19.47
CA ASN A 68 8.71 1.93 -20.29
C ASN A 68 10.19 1.87 -19.86
N TRP A 69 10.74 2.97 -19.36
CA TRP A 69 12.11 3.01 -18.83
C TRP A 69 12.29 2.24 -17.51
N LEU A 70 11.22 2.11 -16.72
CA LEU A 70 11.21 1.42 -15.42
C LEU A 70 10.68 -0.02 -15.49
N GLU A 71 9.97 -0.40 -16.55
CA GLU A 71 9.43 -1.76 -16.67
C GLU A 71 10.56 -2.81 -16.66
N PRO A 72 10.31 -3.98 -16.03
CA PRO A 72 11.24 -5.10 -16.11
C PRO A 72 11.56 -5.44 -17.56
N LEU A 73 12.82 -5.79 -17.82
CA LEU A 73 13.31 -6.17 -19.13
C LEU A 73 12.70 -7.52 -19.57
N PRO A 74 12.83 -7.91 -20.85
CA PRO A 74 12.37 -9.22 -21.34
C PRO A 74 12.89 -10.42 -20.54
N ASP A 75 14.11 -10.32 -20.03
CA ASP A 75 14.74 -11.28 -19.12
C ASP A 75 14.21 -11.25 -17.66
N LYS A 76 13.21 -10.40 -17.39
CA LYS A 76 12.58 -10.11 -16.09
C LYS A 76 13.47 -9.35 -15.10
N SER A 77 14.68 -8.96 -15.50
CA SER A 77 15.55 -8.15 -14.66
C SER A 77 15.03 -6.71 -14.57
N LEU A 78 15.33 -6.05 -13.46
CA LEU A 78 15.09 -4.62 -13.33
C LEU A 78 16.09 -3.82 -14.19
N PRO A 79 15.68 -2.65 -14.74
CA PRO A 79 16.62 -1.72 -15.34
C PRO A 79 17.75 -1.34 -14.37
N SER A 80 18.87 -0.84 -14.92
CA SER A 80 20.01 -0.40 -14.11
C SER A 80 19.59 0.49 -12.94
N PHE A 81 20.26 0.32 -11.80
CA PHE A 81 20.00 1.11 -10.60
C PHE A 81 20.05 2.62 -10.86
N GLU A 82 20.96 3.07 -11.74
CA GLU A 82 21.10 4.48 -12.09
C GLU A 82 19.85 5.02 -12.80
N ILE A 83 19.31 4.26 -13.76
CA ILE A 83 18.08 4.58 -14.47
C ILE A 83 16.92 4.70 -13.48
N ARG A 84 16.74 3.67 -12.64
CA ARG A 84 15.66 3.65 -11.65
C ARG A 84 15.73 4.84 -10.70
N SER A 85 16.92 5.12 -10.17
CA SER A 85 17.14 6.25 -9.25
C SER A 85 16.84 7.59 -9.92
N ALA A 86 17.33 7.81 -11.13
CA ALA A 86 17.10 9.05 -11.87
C ALA A 86 15.63 9.25 -12.20
N VAL A 87 14.94 8.23 -12.72
CA VAL A 87 13.52 8.33 -13.08
C VAL A 87 12.64 8.56 -11.85
N LEU A 88 12.90 7.87 -10.73
CA LEU A 88 12.14 8.11 -9.49
C LEU A 88 12.32 9.54 -8.96
N ASN A 89 13.52 10.12 -9.07
CA ASN A 89 13.74 11.52 -8.71
C ASN A 89 13.02 12.50 -9.67
N ILE A 90 13.05 12.23 -10.97
CA ILE A 90 12.28 13.00 -11.95
C ILE A 90 10.78 12.99 -11.61
N LEU A 91 10.23 11.80 -11.33
CA LEU A 91 8.80 11.64 -10.96
C LEU A 91 8.43 12.40 -9.68
N LYS A 92 9.37 12.52 -8.74
CA LYS A 92 9.18 13.31 -7.51
C LYS A 92 9.06 14.80 -7.80
N ASP A 93 9.87 15.30 -8.72
CA ASP A 93 9.98 16.72 -9.05
C ASP A 93 8.95 17.19 -10.08
N LEU A 94 8.35 16.28 -10.85
CA LEU A 94 7.32 16.62 -11.83
C LEU A 94 6.04 17.18 -11.15
N PRO A 95 5.40 18.20 -11.75
CA PRO A 95 4.21 18.86 -11.22
C PRO A 95 2.93 18.04 -11.50
N ILE A 96 2.87 16.81 -10.98
CA ILE A 96 1.70 15.94 -11.08
C ILE A 96 0.74 16.31 -9.92
N ASP A 97 -0.10 17.30 -10.15
CA ASP A 97 -1.12 17.70 -9.18
C ASP A 97 -2.30 16.73 -9.18
N MET A 98 -2.39 15.97 -8.10
CA MET A 98 -3.47 15.02 -7.90
C MET A 98 -4.79 15.68 -7.52
N ASN A 99 -4.97 16.99 -7.60
CA ASN A 99 -6.29 17.64 -7.55
C ASN A 99 -6.87 17.90 -8.95
N GLN A 100 -6.01 17.97 -9.96
CA GLN A 100 -6.39 18.19 -11.35
C GLN A 100 -6.83 16.86 -11.98
N LEU A 101 -8.04 16.83 -12.55
CA LEU A 101 -8.61 15.62 -13.15
C LEU A 101 -7.75 15.11 -14.32
N GLU A 102 -7.30 16.01 -15.19
CA GLU A 102 -6.46 15.68 -16.35
C GLU A 102 -5.15 15.00 -15.95
N ARG A 103 -4.46 15.54 -14.94
CA ARG A 103 -3.21 14.95 -14.42
C ARG A 103 -3.43 13.59 -13.77
N ARG A 104 -4.52 13.41 -13.01
CA ARG A 104 -4.92 12.09 -12.48
C ARG A 104 -5.15 11.09 -13.61
N ASP A 105 -5.82 11.49 -14.67
CA ASP A 105 -6.16 10.60 -15.78
C ASP A 105 -4.93 10.27 -16.63
N GLN A 106 -4.01 11.20 -16.85
CA GLN A 106 -2.70 10.93 -17.47
C GLN A 106 -1.88 9.92 -16.65
N LEU A 107 -1.85 10.06 -15.32
CA LEU A 107 -1.18 9.11 -14.43
C LEU A 107 -1.81 7.70 -14.52
N LYS A 108 -3.14 7.62 -14.57
CA LYS A 108 -3.85 6.34 -14.73
C LYS A 108 -3.60 5.71 -16.10
N LYS A 109 -3.70 6.49 -17.18
CA LYS A 109 -3.55 6.05 -18.58
C LYS A 109 -2.13 5.54 -18.87
N SER A 110 -1.11 6.27 -18.39
CA SER A 110 0.30 5.86 -18.57
C SER A 110 0.65 4.56 -17.84
N GLY A 111 -0.08 4.21 -16.77
CA GLY A 111 0.18 3.01 -15.98
C GLY A 111 1.43 3.08 -15.09
N ILE A 112 2.14 4.23 -15.06
CA ILE A 112 3.38 4.43 -14.30
C ILE A 112 3.21 4.08 -12.81
N GLY A 113 2.05 4.40 -12.22
CA GLY A 113 1.76 4.12 -10.82
C GLY A 113 1.85 2.64 -10.46
N LYS A 114 1.56 1.72 -11.40
CA LYS A 114 1.68 0.27 -11.19
C LYS A 114 3.14 -0.16 -11.10
N VAL A 115 3.99 0.37 -11.97
CA VAL A 115 5.42 0.05 -12.00
C VAL A 115 6.12 0.63 -10.76
N VAL A 116 5.78 1.85 -10.36
CA VAL A 116 6.32 2.45 -9.13
C VAL A 116 5.86 1.67 -7.88
N MET A 117 4.61 1.20 -7.83
CA MET A 117 4.12 0.30 -6.77
C MET A 117 4.86 -1.05 -6.75
N PHE A 118 5.23 -1.57 -7.91
CA PHE A 118 6.04 -2.79 -7.98
C PHE A 118 7.45 -2.55 -7.41
N LEU A 119 8.11 -1.46 -7.80
CA LEU A 119 9.43 -1.08 -7.26
C LEU A 119 9.40 -0.83 -5.74
N SER A 120 8.30 -0.26 -5.21
CA SER A 120 8.17 -0.03 -3.76
C SER A 120 8.07 -1.32 -2.94
N LYS A 121 7.77 -2.45 -3.59
CA LYS A 121 7.63 -3.78 -2.96
C LYS A 121 8.72 -4.77 -3.37
N SER A 122 9.59 -4.40 -4.30
CA SER A 122 10.65 -5.28 -4.79
C SER A 122 11.79 -5.39 -3.78
N ASP A 123 12.20 -6.62 -3.51
CA ASP A 123 13.38 -6.93 -2.68
C ASP A 123 14.69 -6.65 -3.43
N GLU A 124 14.67 -6.66 -4.77
CA GLU A 124 15.81 -6.33 -5.63
C GLU A 124 16.11 -4.81 -5.68
N GLU A 125 15.18 -3.99 -5.19
CA GLU A 125 15.34 -2.54 -5.14
C GLU A 125 16.14 -2.10 -3.91
N LYS A 126 17.01 -1.10 -4.07
CA LYS A 126 17.74 -0.54 -2.92
C LYS A 126 16.78 0.24 -2.01
N THR A 127 17.08 0.23 -0.71
CA THR A 127 16.27 0.88 0.34
C THR A 127 15.94 2.34 0.03
N VAL A 128 16.87 3.10 -0.56
CA VAL A 128 16.69 4.52 -0.92
C VAL A 128 15.59 4.68 -1.97
N ASN A 129 15.68 3.93 -3.08
CA ASN A 129 14.69 3.99 -4.15
C ASN A 129 13.35 3.39 -3.73
N ARG A 130 13.36 2.32 -2.92
CA ARG A 130 12.13 1.72 -2.40
C ARG A 130 11.34 2.72 -1.55
N LYS A 131 12.02 3.50 -0.71
CA LYS A 131 11.39 4.60 0.05
C LYS A 131 10.82 5.68 -0.86
N LEU A 132 11.58 6.15 -1.85
CA LEU A 132 11.11 7.15 -2.81
C LEU A 132 9.90 6.65 -3.62
N ALA A 133 9.92 5.40 -4.07
CA ALA A 133 8.79 4.79 -4.77
C ALA A 133 7.55 4.69 -3.86
N GLN A 134 7.74 4.34 -2.58
CA GLN A 134 6.64 4.32 -1.61
C GLN A 134 6.07 5.73 -1.36
N GLU A 135 6.92 6.75 -1.24
CA GLU A 135 6.48 8.14 -1.10
C GLU A 135 5.65 8.61 -2.31
N LEU A 136 6.07 8.25 -3.53
CA LEU A 136 5.33 8.54 -4.76
C LEU A 136 3.96 7.83 -4.79
N VAL A 137 3.94 6.54 -4.44
CA VAL A 137 2.69 5.76 -4.33
C VAL A 137 1.74 6.39 -3.33
N ASP A 138 2.23 6.80 -2.17
CA ASP A 138 1.42 7.46 -1.15
C ASP A 138 0.91 8.80 -1.65
N LYS A 139 1.79 9.64 -2.23
CA LYS A 139 1.44 10.95 -2.82
C LYS A 139 0.30 10.82 -3.83
N TRP A 140 0.38 9.84 -4.74
CA TRP A 140 -0.62 9.66 -5.79
C TRP A 140 -1.90 8.98 -5.32
N SER A 141 -1.80 8.02 -4.40
CA SER A 141 -2.97 7.27 -3.93
C SER A 141 -3.80 8.03 -2.89
N ARG A 142 -3.19 8.95 -2.13
CA ARG A 142 -3.85 9.69 -1.03
C ARG A 142 -5.16 10.37 -1.44
N PRO A 143 -5.24 11.19 -2.50
CA PRO A 143 -6.49 11.87 -2.87
C PRO A 143 -7.55 10.92 -3.45
N ILE A 144 -7.15 9.72 -3.88
CA ILE A 144 -8.07 8.70 -4.39
C ILE A 144 -8.76 7.99 -3.22
N PHE A 145 -8.02 7.73 -2.13
CA PHE A 145 -8.49 6.96 -0.98
C PHE A 145 -8.87 7.82 0.24
N ASN A 146 -8.88 9.15 0.12
CA ASN A 146 -9.08 10.08 1.25
C ASN A 146 -8.18 9.78 2.46
N LYS A 147 -6.94 9.34 2.22
CA LYS A 147 -5.98 9.02 3.30
C LYS A 147 -5.43 10.31 3.89
N SER A 148 -5.88 10.67 5.10
CA SER A 148 -5.43 11.85 5.81
C SER A 148 -3.95 11.78 6.21
N THR A 149 -3.26 12.94 6.18
CA THR A 149 -1.89 13.13 6.69
C THR A 149 -1.86 13.50 8.17
N ARG A 150 -3.02 13.65 8.81
CA ARG A 150 -3.10 13.96 10.24
C ARG A 150 -2.67 12.75 11.07
N PHE A 151 -1.80 13.00 12.05
CA PHE A 151 -1.32 11.98 12.99
C PHE A 151 -2.48 11.22 13.68
N GLU A 152 -3.59 11.92 13.96
CA GLU A 152 -4.81 11.35 14.56
C GLU A 152 -5.47 10.30 13.67
N ASP A 153 -5.45 10.50 12.35
CA ASP A 153 -6.09 9.61 11.37
C ASP A 153 -5.17 8.45 10.97
N MET A 154 -3.84 8.63 11.06
CA MET A 154 -2.86 7.57 10.75
C MET A 154 -2.98 6.37 11.69
N LYS A 155 -3.31 6.59 12.98
CA LYS A 155 -3.53 5.52 13.97
C LYS A 155 -4.69 4.59 13.57
N ASN A 156 -5.70 5.12 12.88
CA ASN A 156 -6.87 4.36 12.46
C ASN A 156 -6.61 3.53 11.19
N PHE A 157 -5.60 3.90 10.38
CA PHE A 157 -5.30 3.24 9.11
C PHE A 157 -4.45 1.98 9.27
N GLU A 158 -3.52 1.96 10.24
CA GLU A 158 -2.76 0.75 10.60
C GLU A 158 -3.69 -0.38 11.06
N ASP A 159 -4.72 -0.06 11.85
CA ASP A 159 -5.78 -1.01 12.24
C ASP A 159 -6.57 -1.54 11.03
N HIS A 160 -6.75 -0.74 9.97
CA HIS A 160 -7.49 -1.13 8.78
C HIS A 160 -6.67 -2.04 7.85
N ASP A 161 -5.40 -1.71 7.58
CA ASP A 161 -4.51 -2.56 6.77
C ASP A 161 -4.22 -3.90 7.47
N GLN A 162 -4.08 -3.89 8.80
CA GLN A 162 -3.95 -5.11 9.59
C GLN A 162 -5.22 -5.97 9.50
N ARG A 163 -6.41 -5.37 9.60
CA ARG A 163 -7.69 -6.07 9.38
C ARG A 163 -7.81 -6.62 7.96
N VAL A 164 -7.53 -5.84 6.92
CA VAL A 164 -7.61 -6.27 5.51
C VAL A 164 -6.62 -7.39 5.20
N SER A 165 -5.43 -7.38 5.82
CA SER A 165 -4.44 -8.47 5.69
C SER A 165 -4.93 -9.77 6.33
N VAL A 166 -5.67 -9.69 7.44
CA VAL A 166 -6.29 -10.84 8.12
C VAL A 166 -7.46 -11.38 7.29
N TYR A 167 -8.33 -10.51 6.74
CA TYR A 167 -9.44 -10.93 5.89
C TYR A 167 -8.98 -11.54 4.56
N ARG A 168 -7.82 -11.15 4.01
CA ARG A 168 -7.28 -11.77 2.78
C ARG A 168 -6.68 -13.16 3.02
N ARG A 169 -6.25 -13.47 4.25
CA ARG A 169 -5.81 -14.83 4.64
C ARG A 169 -6.97 -15.80 4.88
N ILE A 170 -8.18 -15.29 5.12
CA ILE A 170 -9.39 -16.09 5.35
C ILE A 170 -10.19 -16.15 4.04
N LYS A 171 -9.67 -16.88 3.04
CA LYS A 171 -10.49 -17.48 1.99
C LYS A 171 -10.24 -18.99 1.99
N PRO A 172 -11.04 -19.80 2.69
CA PRO A 172 -11.04 -21.23 2.44
C PRO A 172 -11.60 -21.47 1.03
N SER A 173 -10.83 -22.18 0.22
CA SER A 173 -11.27 -22.75 -1.05
C SER A 173 -12.44 -23.70 -0.80
N LEU A 174 -13.67 -23.21 -0.89
CA LEU A 174 -14.88 -24.02 -0.95
C LEU A 174 -15.56 -23.81 -2.30
N VAL A 175 -15.09 -24.57 -3.28
CA VAL A 175 -15.89 -24.93 -4.46
C VAL A 175 -15.57 -26.37 -4.83
N VAL A 176 -16.05 -27.32 -4.01
CA VAL A 176 -16.27 -28.69 -4.47
C VAL A 176 -17.62 -28.69 -5.16
N LEU A 177 -17.61 -28.58 -6.48
CA LEU A 177 -18.79 -28.77 -7.32
C LEU A 177 -19.26 -30.23 -7.17
N LYS A 178 -20.32 -30.40 -6.40
CA LYS A 178 -21.11 -31.62 -6.29
C LYS A 178 -21.86 -31.80 -7.62
N ARG A 179 -21.35 -32.66 -8.52
CA ARG A 179 -22.08 -33.11 -9.70
C ARG A 179 -23.28 -33.94 -9.25
N VAL A 180 -24.47 -33.35 -9.35
CA VAL A 180 -25.75 -34.05 -9.32
C VAL A 180 -26.03 -34.49 -10.75
N VAL A 181 -26.00 -35.80 -11.01
CA VAL A 181 -26.41 -36.38 -12.30
C VAL A 181 -27.84 -36.88 -12.14
N THR A 182 -28.78 -36.19 -12.77
CA THR A 182 -30.14 -36.67 -13.01
C THR A 182 -30.18 -37.47 -14.30
N SER A 183 -30.84 -38.63 -14.21
CA SER A 183 -31.12 -39.63 -15.23
C SER A 183 -31.70 -39.12 -16.56
N LYS A 184 -31.23 -39.71 -17.67
CA LYS A 184 -32.09 -40.28 -18.74
C LYS A 184 -31.28 -41.20 -19.67
N ALA A 185 -32.01 -42.19 -20.20
CA ALA A 185 -31.62 -43.48 -20.72
C ALA A 185 -30.86 -43.52 -22.07
N THR A 186 -30.23 -44.69 -22.28
CA THR A 186 -30.09 -45.56 -23.50
C THR A 186 -28.62 -45.88 -23.78
N GLU A 187 -28.16 -47.08 -24.13
CA GLU A 187 -28.64 -48.46 -24.26
C GLU A 187 -27.38 -49.28 -24.69
N ARG A 188 -27.39 -50.61 -24.45
CA ARG A 188 -26.50 -51.66 -25.01
C ARG A 188 -25.17 -51.94 -24.30
N VAL A 189 -24.71 -53.19 -24.08
CA VAL A 189 -25.21 -54.58 -24.13
C VAL A 189 -24.00 -55.47 -23.74
N SER A 190 -24.26 -56.64 -23.14
CA SER A 190 -23.33 -57.77 -22.87
C SER A 190 -22.34 -57.58 -21.70
N GLN A 191 -22.15 -58.52 -20.77
CA GLN A 191 -22.46 -59.95 -20.73
C GLN A 191 -22.50 -60.41 -19.26
N ALA A 192 -23.41 -61.35 -18.98
CA ALA A 192 -23.58 -62.12 -17.75
C ALA A 192 -22.38 -63.10 -17.56
N ASP A 193 -22.08 -63.80 -16.46
CA ASP A 193 -22.79 -64.40 -15.31
C ASP A 193 -21.70 -64.48 -14.17
N ASP A 194 -21.90 -64.73 -12.88
CA ASP A 194 -22.86 -65.59 -12.17
C ASP A 194 -22.81 -65.29 -10.64
N LEU A 195 -23.83 -65.78 -9.94
CA LEU A 195 -24.27 -65.65 -8.54
C LEU A 195 -23.18 -65.93 -7.44
N ASP A 196 -23.30 -65.60 -6.15
CA ASP A 196 -24.43 -65.78 -5.23
C ASP A 196 -24.24 -65.00 -3.88
N LEU A 197 -25.37 -64.89 -3.20
CA LEU A 197 -25.76 -64.08 -2.06
C LEU A 197 -25.48 -64.78 -0.70
N THR A 198 -25.44 -63.96 0.35
CA THR A 198 -25.85 -64.26 1.75
C THR A 198 -24.79 -64.50 2.86
N LYS A 199 -24.81 -63.53 3.79
CA LYS A 199 -25.02 -63.65 5.25
C LYS A 199 -23.98 -64.35 6.14
N PHE A 200 -23.38 -63.49 6.96
CA PHE A 200 -23.20 -63.56 8.42
C PHE A 200 -22.31 -64.63 9.07
N SER A 201 -21.45 -64.10 9.96
CA SER A 201 -20.91 -64.72 11.19
C SER A 201 -19.64 -65.55 11.07
N LYS A 202 -18.50 -64.96 11.47
CA LYS A 202 -17.82 -65.31 12.74
C LYS A 202 -16.51 -64.52 12.93
N ARG A 203 -16.49 -63.87 14.10
CA ARG A 203 -15.37 -63.42 14.94
C ARG A 203 -14.11 -64.31 14.86
N GLN A 204 -12.91 -63.73 14.72
CA GLN A 204 -11.81 -63.72 15.72
C GLN A 204 -10.47 -63.19 15.17
N LYS A 205 -9.84 -62.28 15.94
CA LYS A 205 -8.39 -62.13 16.31
C LYS A 205 -7.34 -62.25 15.18
N SER A 206 -6.34 -61.38 15.01
CA SER A 206 -5.59 -60.53 15.93
C SER A 206 -4.58 -59.65 15.17
N LEU A 207 -4.00 -58.68 15.86
CA LEU A 207 -2.70 -58.03 15.60
C LEU A 207 -2.56 -57.19 14.32
N ARG A 208 -2.70 -55.86 14.45
CA ARG A 208 -1.62 -54.90 14.12
C ARG A 208 -1.79 -53.62 14.94
N LEU A 209 -0.90 -53.44 15.90
CA LEU A 209 -0.55 -52.12 16.43
C LEU A 209 0.10 -51.34 15.29
N SER A 210 -0.50 -50.23 14.88
CA SER A 210 0.20 -49.16 14.17
C SER A 210 -0.26 -47.85 14.76
N CYS A 211 0.51 -47.34 15.71
CA CYS A 211 0.38 -45.99 16.24
C CYS A 211 0.78 -45.00 15.14
N ASN A 212 -0.13 -44.67 14.24
CA ASN A 212 0.01 -43.46 13.44
C ASN A 212 -0.44 -42.29 14.33
N GLN A 213 0.37 -41.96 15.35
CA GLN A 213 0.25 -40.68 16.03
C GLN A 213 0.66 -39.60 15.03
N HIS A 214 -0.33 -39.07 14.33
CA HIS A 214 -0.18 -37.80 13.63
C HIS A 214 0.24 -36.76 14.66
N VAL A 215 1.40 -36.13 14.45
CA VAL A 215 1.83 -34.98 15.24
C VAL A 215 0.81 -33.87 15.04
N VAL A 216 -0.01 -33.61 16.06
CA VAL A 216 -0.99 -32.52 16.04
C VAL A 216 -0.23 -31.21 16.22
N ARG A 217 -0.29 -30.35 15.22
CA ARG A 217 0.23 -28.99 15.31
C ARG A 217 -0.64 -28.21 16.30
N PRO A 218 -0.06 -27.60 17.36
CA PRO A 218 -0.84 -26.77 18.26
C PRO A 218 -1.39 -25.55 17.53
N GLU A 219 -2.68 -25.27 17.72
CA GLU A 219 -3.34 -24.08 17.18
C GLU A 219 -2.87 -22.82 17.92
N ALA A 220 -2.74 -21.72 17.19
CA ALA A 220 -2.34 -20.45 17.78
C ALA A 220 -3.43 -19.94 18.73
N MET A 221 -3.05 -19.64 19.97
CA MET A 221 -3.95 -19.08 20.98
C MET A 221 -4.54 -17.74 20.52
N SER A 222 -5.83 -17.52 20.80
CA SER A 222 -6.46 -16.23 20.61
C SER A 222 -5.84 -15.18 21.56
N MET A 223 -5.74 -13.93 21.10
CA MET A 223 -5.21 -12.81 21.89
C MET A 223 -6.27 -12.17 22.80
N ASP A 224 -7.41 -12.83 22.98
CA ASP A 224 -8.54 -12.37 23.77
C ASP A 224 -8.40 -12.86 25.21
N PHE A 225 -7.53 -12.20 25.98
CA PHE A 225 -7.34 -12.52 27.39
C PHE A 225 -8.45 -11.86 28.22
N VAL A 226 -9.44 -12.66 28.66
CA VAL A 226 -10.49 -12.23 29.61
C VAL A 226 -9.92 -11.99 31.01
N VAL A 227 -8.82 -12.64 31.34
CA VAL A 227 -8.18 -12.56 32.65
C VAL A 227 -6.98 -11.62 32.58
N ARG A 228 -7.10 -10.46 33.24
CA ARG A 228 -6.00 -9.50 33.37
C ARG A 228 -4.84 -10.16 34.15
N PRO A 229 -3.61 -10.22 33.61
CA PRO A 229 -2.48 -10.79 34.33
C PRO A 229 -2.20 -10.01 35.61
N GLN A 230 -2.03 -10.74 36.71
CA GLN A 230 -1.69 -10.15 38.00
C GLN A 230 -0.26 -9.61 37.95
N SER A 231 -0.12 -8.34 38.32
CA SER A 231 1.17 -7.66 38.38
C SER A 231 2.08 -8.35 39.41
N LYS A 232 3.29 -8.76 39.01
CA LYS A 232 4.35 -9.25 39.92
C LYS A 232 5.07 -8.12 40.66
N PHE A 233 4.70 -6.86 40.41
CA PHE A 233 5.20 -5.76 41.22
C PHE A 233 4.48 -5.79 42.56
N VAL A 234 5.19 -6.36 43.55
CA VAL A 234 4.88 -6.19 44.97
C VAL A 234 4.64 -4.69 45.20
N LYS A 235 3.39 -4.32 45.49
CA LYS A 235 3.08 -3.02 46.07
C LYS A 235 3.71 -3.00 47.46
N ALA A 236 5.00 -2.65 47.52
CA ALA A 236 5.57 -2.13 48.73
C ALA A 236 4.74 -0.88 49.06
N GLN A 237 3.93 -0.99 50.10
CA GLN A 237 3.37 0.17 50.79
C GLN A 237 4.56 0.94 51.37
N SER A 238 5.23 1.75 50.54
CA SER A 238 6.15 2.76 51.05
C SER A 238 5.30 3.86 51.67
N ASN A 239 5.45 3.97 52.98
CA ASN A 239 4.90 5.00 53.83
C ASN A 239 5.02 6.38 53.18
N LYS A 240 3.96 7.17 53.31
CA LYS A 240 3.88 8.58 52.94
C LYS A 240 5.00 9.37 53.63
N GLN A 241 6.00 9.81 52.86
CA GLN A 241 6.61 11.11 53.06
C GLN A 241 6.58 11.83 51.72
N ILE A 242 5.59 12.70 51.59
CA ILE A 242 5.45 13.62 50.48
C ILE A 242 6.53 14.67 50.69
N ASP A 243 7.70 14.45 50.09
CA ASP A 243 8.68 15.52 49.97
C ASP A 243 8.07 16.55 49.02
N GLN A 244 7.60 17.66 49.59
CA GLN A 244 6.90 18.72 48.86
C GLN A 244 7.91 19.43 47.97
N ASN A 245 8.10 18.92 46.77
CA ASN A 245 8.91 19.58 45.75
C ASN A 245 8.32 21.00 45.55
N PRO A 246 9.05 22.08 45.91
CA PRO A 246 8.48 23.43 46.03
C PRO A 246 7.97 23.98 44.68
N ARG A 247 8.36 23.33 43.58
CA ARG A 247 7.85 23.59 42.23
C ARG A 247 6.41 23.09 42.04
N MET A 248 6.06 21.94 42.61
CA MET A 248 4.73 21.34 42.49
C MET A 248 3.68 22.10 43.30
N THR A 249 4.03 22.60 44.49
CA THR A 249 3.13 23.45 45.29
C THR A 249 2.88 24.80 44.63
N LYS A 250 3.89 25.39 43.98
CA LYS A 250 3.74 26.62 43.17
C LYS A 250 2.82 26.40 41.96
N ILE A 251 2.97 25.28 41.25
CA ILE A 251 2.11 24.93 40.10
C ILE A 251 0.66 24.71 40.56
N ALA A 252 0.45 23.98 41.66
CA ALA A 252 -0.90 23.76 42.21
C ALA A 252 -1.58 25.06 42.61
N LYS A 253 -0.88 25.98 43.29
CA LYS A 253 -1.40 27.31 43.64
C LYS A 253 -1.74 28.15 42.40
N LYS A 254 -0.92 28.09 41.34
CA LYS A 254 -1.19 28.81 40.08
C LYS A 254 -2.40 28.24 39.34
N LEU A 255 -2.56 26.92 39.33
CA LEU A 255 -3.73 26.24 38.76
C LEU A 255 -5.02 26.58 39.50
N GLN A 256 -4.97 26.68 40.84
CA GLN A 256 -6.13 27.02 41.66
C GLN A 256 -6.60 28.47 41.41
N LYS A 257 -5.67 29.42 41.24
CA LYS A 257 -6.00 30.82 40.86
C LYS A 257 -6.66 30.90 39.48
N LEU A 258 -6.20 30.11 38.51
CA LEU A 258 -6.80 30.06 37.16
C LEU A 258 -8.17 29.37 37.14
N LYS A 259 -8.42 28.41 38.04
CA LYS A 259 -9.75 27.80 38.20
C LYS A 259 -10.73 28.74 38.89
N ALA A 260 -10.28 29.57 39.84
CA ALA A 260 -11.12 30.57 40.49
C ALA A 260 -11.56 31.69 39.53
N SER A 261 -10.71 32.08 38.57
CA SER A 261 -11.05 33.14 37.60
C SER A 261 -12.03 32.70 36.50
N LYS A 262 -12.26 31.39 36.31
CA LYS A 262 -13.19 30.85 35.30
C LYS A 262 -14.64 30.68 35.77
N ARG A 263 -14.98 31.10 37.01
CA ARG A 263 -16.35 31.04 37.53
C ARG A 263 -17.21 32.28 37.25
N ARG A 264 -16.83 33.12 36.28
CA ARG A 264 -17.80 34.01 35.62
C ARG A 264 -18.55 33.20 34.59
N GLN A 265 -19.84 32.99 34.80
CA GLN A 265 -20.72 32.46 33.77
C GLN A 265 -20.62 33.41 32.57
N LEU A 266 -19.96 32.97 31.49
CA LEU A 266 -20.04 33.63 30.19
C LEU A 266 -21.42 33.29 29.61
N GLN A 267 -22.46 33.93 30.14
CA GLN A 267 -23.73 34.01 29.43
C GLN A 267 -23.53 34.97 28.27
N ALA A 268 -23.79 34.52 27.04
CA ALA A 268 -23.82 35.39 25.88
C ALA A 268 -24.89 36.48 26.10
N ALA A 269 -24.51 37.75 25.99
CA ALA A 269 -25.47 38.84 26.03
C ALA A 269 -26.43 38.70 24.84
N LYS A 270 -27.73 38.60 25.12
CA LYS A 270 -28.76 38.64 24.08
C LYS A 270 -28.77 40.05 23.47
N PRO A 271 -28.53 40.23 22.16
CA PRO A 271 -28.53 41.55 21.56
C PRO A 271 -29.94 42.17 21.61
N SER A 272 -30.02 43.42 22.06
CA SER A 272 -31.28 44.18 22.14
C SER A 272 -31.72 44.65 20.76
N VAL A 273 -32.98 44.40 20.42
CA VAL A 273 -33.60 44.77 19.13
C VAL A 273 -33.83 46.29 18.98
N GLN A 274 -33.63 47.09 20.04
CA GLN A 274 -33.83 48.55 19.99
C GLN A 274 -32.54 49.39 20.05
N GLY A 275 -31.36 48.80 19.83
CA GLY A 275 -30.15 49.57 19.52
C GLY A 275 -29.63 50.52 20.62
N ARG A 276 -29.91 50.26 21.90
CA ARG A 276 -29.35 51.06 23.01
C ARG A 276 -28.19 50.31 23.67
N GLY A 277 -26.98 50.86 23.55
CA GLY A 277 -25.77 50.37 24.23
C GLY A 277 -24.51 50.20 23.35
N MET A 278 -24.54 50.53 22.06
CA MET A 278 -23.35 50.46 21.19
C MET A 278 -22.58 51.77 21.18
N LEU A 279 -21.88 52.12 22.27
CA LEU A 279 -20.82 53.13 22.20
C LEU A 279 -19.67 52.84 23.19
N LYS A 280 -18.49 52.75 22.58
CA LYS A 280 -17.09 52.67 23.06
C LYS A 280 -16.65 51.42 23.80
#